data_AF-A0A7V1QAK7-F1
#
_entry.id   AF-A0A7V1QAK7-F1
#
_cell.length_a   1.000
_cell.length_b   1.000
_cell.length_c   1.000
_cell.angle_alpha   90.00
_cell.angle_beta   90.00
_cell.angle_gamma   90.00
#
_symmetry.space_group_name_H-M   'P 1'
#
loop_
_entity.id
_entity.type
_entity.pdbx_description
1 polymer ?
#
loop_
_entity_poly.entity_id
_entity_poly.type
_entity_poly.pdbx_seq_one_letter_code
_entity_poly.pdbx_strand_id
1 'polypeptide(L)'
;MNFRYARPRWRCLGLALALLASAGSGRAPTEASRRPPRVVPLSAEDAALVLRSLGAPLPQELAAALETTAFAARWSEWRRRHEARIRARLQQGEEDSLIHFLLFGTSFTRHPRVTAKDVEALPREGGRHATEIVSRLLRGRMDDLLAGLAAPGRNERLLFLRQLVRRKGYDPDSAADRPRLRAYMVRTLARLFAEQQALARAAQEAERSRTPAEEFLRRSTLYRARGLSLDTSLWPNLALEEALSALHARGQIAARSLRTVAVLGPGLDFTDKQEGFDFYPLQTLQPFALIDTLRRLDLSDER
;
A
#
# COMPACT_ATOMS: atom_id res chain seq x y z
N MET A 1 45.67 1.09 9.19
CA MET A 1 46.26 1.79 10.35
C MET A 1 45.16 2.62 11.00
N ASN A 2 45.06 2.56 12.32
CA ASN A 2 43.88 2.87 13.14
C ASN A 2 43.42 4.34 13.10
N PHE A 3 42.12 4.59 12.93
CA PHE A 3 41.48 5.84 13.35
C PHE A 3 40.47 5.57 14.47
N ARG A 4 40.83 6.01 15.68
CA ARG A 4 40.01 5.99 16.89
C ARG A 4 39.01 7.15 16.86
N TYR A 5 37.73 6.83 17.04
CA TYR A 5 36.66 7.80 17.28
C TYR A 5 36.78 8.41 18.68
N ALA A 6 36.90 9.73 18.78
CA ALA A 6 36.74 10.49 20.00
C ALA A 6 35.30 11.07 20.07
N ARG A 7 34.57 10.77 21.15
CA ARG A 7 33.25 11.35 21.46
C ARG A 7 33.41 12.70 22.16
N PRO A 8 32.65 13.74 21.82
CA PRO A 8 32.57 14.93 22.65
C PRO A 8 31.46 14.78 23.71
N ARG A 9 31.82 15.08 24.95
CA ARG A 9 30.93 15.30 26.10
C ARG A 9 30.34 16.70 25.98
N TRP A 10 29.01 16.83 26.00
CA TRP A 10 28.36 18.13 26.23
C TRP A 10 27.51 18.05 27.48
N ARG A 11 27.83 18.96 28.40
CA ARG A 11 27.28 19.11 29.75
C ARG A 11 25.91 19.78 29.69
N CYS A 12 25.07 19.40 30.65
CA CYS A 12 23.79 20.00 30.96
C CYS A 12 23.90 21.52 31.19
N LEU A 13 23.00 22.28 30.58
CA LEU A 13 22.50 23.52 31.17
C LEU A 13 20.98 23.42 31.19
N GLY A 14 20.42 23.43 32.40
CA GLY A 14 18.98 23.48 32.62
C GLY A 14 18.47 24.89 32.37
N LEU A 15 17.36 24.98 31.65
CA LEU A 15 16.49 26.13 31.68
C LEU A 15 15.05 25.60 31.75
N ALA A 16 14.49 25.75 32.94
CA ALA A 16 13.09 25.47 33.20
C ALA A 16 12.26 26.59 32.58
N LEU A 17 11.50 26.27 31.52
CA LEU A 17 10.36 27.08 31.10
C LEU A 17 9.10 26.40 31.62
N ALA A 18 8.51 27.02 32.64
CA ALA A 18 7.17 26.72 33.10
C ALA A 18 6.17 27.12 32.01
N LEU A 19 5.60 26.15 31.30
CA LEU A 19 4.38 26.35 30.53
C LEU A 19 3.20 26.06 31.45
N LEU A 20 2.54 27.15 31.86
CA LEU A 20 1.25 27.17 32.50
C LEU A 20 0.27 26.30 31.72
N ALA A 21 -0.20 25.24 32.37
CA ALA A 21 -1.34 24.45 31.93
C ALA A 21 -2.59 25.33 32.00
N SER A 22 -2.89 26.06 30.93
CA SER A 22 -4.26 26.44 30.64
C SER A 22 -4.98 25.14 30.28
N ALA A 23 -5.70 24.59 31.26
CA ALA A 23 -6.71 23.56 31.07
C ALA A 23 -7.85 24.11 30.20
N GLY A 24 -7.54 24.31 28.91
CA GLY A 24 -8.54 24.39 27.87
C GLY A 24 -9.18 23.02 27.81
N SER A 25 -10.44 22.97 28.24
CA SER A 25 -11.33 21.81 28.13
C SER A 25 -11.50 21.47 26.65
N GLY A 26 -10.47 20.89 26.03
CA GLY A 26 -10.50 20.27 24.73
C GLY A 26 -11.36 19.04 24.86
N ARG A 27 -12.68 19.24 24.82
CA ARG A 27 -13.66 18.20 24.54
C ARG A 27 -13.10 17.45 23.34
N ALA A 28 -12.68 16.20 23.55
CA ALA A 28 -12.44 15.27 22.45
C ALA A 28 -13.64 15.44 21.51
N PRO A 29 -13.43 15.60 20.20
CA PRO A 29 -14.54 15.83 19.28
C PRO A 29 -15.56 14.74 19.54
N THR A 30 -16.69 15.15 20.12
CA THR A 30 -17.83 14.29 20.40
C THR A 30 -18.06 13.53 19.12
N GLU A 31 -18.17 12.22 19.24
CA GLU A 31 -18.43 11.26 18.17
C GLU A 31 -19.77 11.63 17.52
N ALA A 32 -19.75 12.70 16.73
CA ALA A 32 -20.88 13.26 16.06
C ALA A 32 -21.23 12.23 15.02
N SER A 33 -22.24 11.42 15.35
CA SER A 33 -22.94 10.44 14.52
C SER A 33 -22.51 10.53 13.07
N ARG A 34 -21.36 9.92 12.74
CA ARG A 34 -20.90 9.82 11.37
C ARG A 34 -21.82 8.79 10.77
N ARG A 35 -22.94 9.25 10.19
CA ARG A 35 -23.74 8.41 9.31
C ARG A 35 -22.77 7.67 8.40
N PRO A 36 -22.84 6.33 8.32
CA PRO A 36 -21.92 5.59 7.49
C PRO A 36 -21.94 6.21 6.09
N PRO A 37 -20.78 6.41 5.45
CA PRO A 37 -20.72 7.02 4.14
C PRO A 37 -21.68 6.28 3.21
N ARG A 38 -22.65 7.02 2.65
CA ARG A 38 -23.58 6.45 1.66
C ARG A 38 -22.77 6.18 0.39
N VAL A 39 -22.46 4.90 0.17
CA VAL A 39 -21.93 4.45 -1.12
C VAL A 39 -23.09 4.45 -2.10
N VAL A 40 -23.19 5.50 -2.91
CA VAL A 40 -24.21 5.59 -3.96
C VAL A 40 -23.61 5.01 -5.24
N PRO A 41 -24.17 3.91 -5.76
CA PRO A 41 -23.74 3.38 -7.04
C PRO A 41 -24.05 4.38 -8.17
N LEU A 42 -23.07 4.69 -9.02
CA LEU A 42 -23.30 5.46 -10.25
C LEU A 42 -24.41 4.81 -11.08
N SER A 43 -25.48 5.57 -11.36
CA SER A 43 -26.63 5.09 -12.12
C SER A 43 -26.25 4.78 -13.57
N ALA A 44 -27.09 4.03 -14.27
CA ALA A 44 -26.88 3.79 -15.70
C ALA A 44 -27.00 5.08 -16.51
N GLU A 45 -27.90 5.98 -16.12
CA GLU A 45 -28.08 7.27 -16.79
C GLU A 45 -26.82 8.14 -16.67
N ASP A 46 -26.33 8.33 -15.44
CA ASP A 46 -25.10 9.11 -15.20
C ASP A 46 -23.89 8.46 -15.87
N ALA A 47 -23.79 7.14 -15.82
CA ALA A 47 -22.72 6.42 -16.50
C ALA A 47 -22.77 6.63 -18.01
N ALA A 48 -23.95 6.55 -18.63
CA ALA A 48 -24.10 6.77 -20.07
C ALA A 48 -23.65 8.20 -20.45
N LEU A 49 -24.05 9.20 -19.66
CA LEU A 49 -23.63 10.59 -19.87
C LEU A 49 -22.11 10.73 -19.83
N VAL A 50 -21.47 10.22 -18.77
CA VAL A 50 -20.00 10.27 -18.61
C VAL A 50 -19.29 9.56 -19.76
N LEU A 51 -19.75 8.36 -20.14
CA LEU A 51 -19.12 7.57 -21.20
C LEU A 51 -19.24 8.24 -22.58
N ARG A 52 -20.39 8.88 -22.88
CA ARG A 52 -20.57 9.69 -24.09
C ARG A 52 -19.63 10.89 -24.10
N SER A 53 -19.51 11.60 -22.98
CA SER A 53 -18.62 12.76 -22.85
C SER A 53 -17.14 12.41 -22.97
N LEU A 54 -16.73 11.23 -22.47
CA LEU A 54 -15.33 10.82 -22.50
C LEU A 54 -14.83 10.54 -23.93
N GLY A 55 -15.65 9.99 -24.83
CA GLY A 55 -15.30 9.71 -26.23
C GLY A 55 -14.10 8.77 -26.48
N ALA A 56 -13.37 8.38 -25.43
CA ALA A 56 -12.17 7.57 -25.44
C ALA A 56 -12.52 6.08 -25.63
N PRO A 57 -11.55 5.18 -25.89
CA PRO A 57 -11.87 3.76 -26.12
C PRO A 57 -12.54 3.15 -24.88
N LEU A 58 -13.85 2.95 -24.98
CA LEU A 58 -14.65 2.30 -23.97
C LEU A 58 -14.46 0.77 -24.03
N PRO A 59 -14.67 0.04 -22.93
CA PRO A 59 -14.79 -1.42 -23.00
C PRO A 59 -15.82 -1.80 -24.07
N GLN A 60 -15.45 -2.66 -25.02
CA GLN A 60 -16.27 -3.00 -26.19
C GLN A 60 -17.71 -3.40 -25.82
N GLU A 61 -17.87 -4.15 -24.74
CA GLU A 61 -19.18 -4.59 -24.24
C GLU A 61 -20.09 -3.46 -23.75
N LEU A 62 -19.51 -2.34 -23.29
CA LEU A 62 -20.25 -1.13 -22.92
C LEU A 62 -20.47 -0.24 -24.14
N ALA A 63 -19.47 -0.11 -25.01
CA ALA A 63 -19.55 0.68 -26.24
C ALA A 63 -20.71 0.18 -27.13
N ALA A 64 -20.79 -1.13 -27.36
CA ALA A 64 -21.82 -1.73 -28.20
C ALA A 64 -23.25 -1.59 -27.64
N ALA A 65 -23.38 -1.36 -26.32
CA ALA A 65 -24.67 -1.25 -25.66
C ALA A 65 -25.08 0.20 -25.40
N LEU A 66 -24.18 1.19 -25.51
CA LEU A 66 -24.34 2.56 -25.02
C LEU A 66 -25.56 3.30 -25.59
N GLU A 67 -25.91 3.01 -26.84
CA GLU A 67 -27.04 3.60 -27.55
C GLU A 67 -28.30 2.72 -27.54
N THR A 68 -28.29 1.63 -26.78
CA THR A 68 -29.38 0.64 -26.77
C THR A 68 -30.11 0.65 -25.43
N THR A 69 -31.35 0.17 -25.44
CA THR A 69 -32.13 -0.09 -24.21
C THR A 69 -31.48 -1.14 -23.30
N ALA A 70 -30.54 -1.94 -23.83
CA ALA A 70 -29.79 -2.93 -23.07
C ALA A 70 -28.67 -2.31 -22.21
N PHE A 71 -28.35 -1.02 -22.35
CA PHE A 71 -27.25 -0.38 -21.62
C PHE A 71 -27.36 -0.54 -20.11
N ALA A 72 -28.54 -0.30 -19.53
CA ALA A 72 -28.73 -0.36 -18.07
C ALA A 72 -28.43 -1.76 -17.50
N ALA A 73 -28.84 -2.81 -18.22
CA ALA A 73 -28.55 -4.19 -17.84
C ALA A 73 -27.04 -4.49 -17.98
N ARG A 74 -26.41 -4.06 -19.09
CA ARG A 74 -24.98 -4.27 -19.34
C ARG A 74 -24.09 -3.50 -18.37
N TRP A 75 -24.45 -2.26 -18.04
CA TRP A 75 -23.78 -1.46 -17.02
C TRP A 75 -23.82 -2.15 -15.66
N SER A 76 -25.01 -2.63 -15.26
CA SER A 76 -25.20 -3.31 -13.98
C SER A 76 -24.37 -4.60 -13.89
N GLU A 77 -24.34 -5.39 -14.96
CA GLU A 77 -23.53 -6.61 -15.01
C GLU A 77 -22.03 -6.31 -15.02
N TRP A 78 -21.60 -5.38 -15.86
CA TRP A 78 -20.21 -4.93 -15.94
C TRP A 78 -19.70 -4.49 -14.57
N ARG A 79 -20.49 -3.65 -13.88
CA ARG A 79 -20.15 -3.18 -12.54
C ARG A 79 -20.02 -4.31 -11.54
N ARG A 80 -20.98 -5.24 -11.47
CA ARG A 80 -20.92 -6.38 -10.53
C ARG A 80 -19.64 -7.19 -10.75
N ARG A 81 -19.31 -7.50 -12.01
CA ARG A 81 -18.07 -8.23 -12.36
C ARG A 81 -16.82 -7.43 -12.01
N HIS A 82 -16.82 -6.12 -12.28
CA HIS A 82 -15.69 -5.25 -12.00
C HIS A 82 -15.46 -5.07 -10.50
N GLU A 83 -16.54 -4.89 -9.73
CA GLU A 83 -16.51 -4.80 -8.27
C GLU A 83 -15.99 -6.11 -7.66
N ALA A 84 -16.50 -7.26 -8.09
CA ALA A 84 -16.01 -8.56 -7.64
C ALA A 84 -14.50 -8.72 -7.91
N ARG A 85 -14.04 -8.27 -9.08
CA ARG A 85 -12.61 -8.26 -9.44
C ARG A 85 -11.78 -7.34 -8.54
N ILE A 86 -12.27 -6.13 -8.26
CA ILE A 86 -11.59 -5.20 -7.33
C ILE A 86 -11.51 -5.81 -5.94
N ARG A 87 -12.60 -6.39 -5.43
CA ARG A 87 -12.63 -7.05 -4.11
C ARG A 87 -11.66 -8.22 -4.04
N ALA A 88 -11.56 -9.04 -5.09
CA ALA A 88 -10.57 -10.10 -5.17
C ALA A 88 -9.13 -9.56 -5.12
N ARG A 89 -8.86 -8.44 -5.83
CA ARG A 89 -7.54 -7.78 -5.80
C ARG A 89 -7.23 -7.15 -4.45
N LEU A 90 -8.21 -6.59 -3.75
CA LEU A 90 -8.04 -6.10 -2.38
C LEU A 90 -7.64 -7.25 -1.46
N GLN A 91 -8.36 -8.38 -1.51
CA GLN A 91 -8.01 -9.57 -0.73
C GLN A 91 -6.61 -10.07 -1.03
N GLN A 92 -6.22 -10.14 -2.31
CA GLN A 92 -4.86 -10.50 -2.70
C GLN A 92 -3.83 -9.50 -2.14
N GLY A 93 -4.15 -8.21 -2.10
CA GLY A 93 -3.30 -7.18 -1.48
C GLY A 93 -3.09 -7.39 0.02
N GLU A 94 -4.12 -7.81 0.75
CA GLU A 94 -3.99 -8.19 2.18
C GLU A 94 -3.05 -9.39 2.36
N GLU A 95 -3.14 -10.39 1.47
CA GLU A 95 -2.22 -11.53 1.47
C GLU A 95 -0.79 -11.14 1.12
N ASP A 96 -0.61 -10.21 0.18
CA ASP A 96 0.72 -9.67 -0.15
C ASP A 96 1.29 -8.93 1.06
N SER A 97 0.47 -8.17 1.82
CA SER A 97 0.90 -7.53 3.07
C SER A 97 1.31 -8.53 4.15
N LEU A 98 0.65 -9.70 4.26
CA LEU A 98 1.11 -10.79 5.13
C LEU A 98 2.55 -11.23 4.79
N ILE A 99 2.84 -11.36 3.50
CA ILE A 99 4.17 -11.77 3.03
C ILE A 99 5.20 -10.64 3.19
N HIS A 100 4.84 -9.40 2.88
CA HIS A 100 5.75 -8.27 3.13
C HIS A 100 6.08 -8.15 4.62
N PHE A 101 5.10 -8.34 5.51
CA PHE A 101 5.35 -8.37 6.95
C PHE A 101 6.28 -9.54 7.33
N LEU A 102 6.05 -10.75 6.79
CA LEU A 102 6.97 -11.88 6.98
C LEU A 102 8.40 -11.53 6.56
N LEU A 103 8.61 -10.83 5.45
CA LEU A 103 9.95 -10.53 4.91
C LEU A 103 10.63 -9.36 5.64
N PHE A 104 9.89 -8.28 5.92
CA PHE A 104 10.45 -7.01 6.33
C PHE A 104 10.10 -6.58 7.77
N GLY A 105 9.03 -7.11 8.35
CA GLY A 105 8.58 -6.75 9.69
C GLY A 105 9.60 -7.10 10.77
N THR A 106 9.65 -6.31 11.83
CA THR A 106 10.61 -6.47 12.94
C THR A 106 9.92 -6.60 14.30
N SER A 107 8.66 -6.22 14.42
CA SER A 107 7.90 -6.23 15.67
C SER A 107 7.50 -7.62 16.17
N PHE A 108 7.48 -8.63 15.30
CA PHE A 108 7.05 -9.99 15.66
C PHE A 108 8.22 -10.98 15.82
N THR A 109 9.45 -10.60 15.45
CA THR A 109 10.60 -11.51 15.37
C THR A 109 11.91 -10.80 15.69
N ARG A 110 12.89 -11.56 16.17
CA ARG A 110 14.29 -11.10 16.35
C ARG A 110 15.20 -11.48 15.19
N HIS A 111 14.69 -12.26 14.24
CA HIS A 111 15.44 -12.63 13.05
C HIS A 111 15.71 -11.42 12.16
N PRO A 112 16.87 -11.33 11.48
CA PRO A 112 17.13 -10.27 10.52
C PRO A 112 16.08 -10.29 9.39
N ARG A 113 15.89 -9.12 8.76
CA ARG A 113 14.99 -8.97 7.61
C ARG A 113 15.52 -9.78 6.43
N VAL A 114 14.61 -10.19 5.55
CA VAL A 114 14.95 -10.78 4.25
C VAL A 114 14.73 -9.71 3.20
N THR A 115 15.82 -9.17 2.65
CA THR A 115 15.74 -8.10 1.66
C THR A 115 15.43 -8.64 0.26
N ALA A 116 14.96 -7.77 -0.63
CA ALA A 116 14.79 -8.12 -2.05
C ALA A 116 16.10 -8.63 -2.67
N LYS A 117 17.25 -8.06 -2.27
CA LYS A 117 18.58 -8.52 -2.70
C LYS A 117 18.88 -9.94 -2.22
N ASP A 118 18.54 -10.28 -0.98
CA ASP A 118 18.75 -11.62 -0.43
C ASP A 118 17.93 -12.68 -1.18
N VAL A 119 16.72 -12.31 -1.63
CA VAL A 119 15.87 -13.18 -2.45
C VAL A 119 16.37 -13.28 -3.88
N GLU A 120 16.75 -12.15 -4.50
CA GLU A 120 17.25 -12.11 -5.89
C GLU A 120 18.62 -12.78 -6.06
N ALA A 121 19.40 -12.89 -4.98
CA ALA A 121 20.66 -13.61 -4.93
C ALA A 121 20.47 -15.14 -4.92
N LEU A 122 19.31 -15.65 -4.47
CA LEU A 122 19.02 -17.09 -4.37
C LEU A 122 19.30 -17.90 -5.65
N PRO A 123 19.00 -17.40 -6.87
CA PRO A 123 19.28 -18.12 -8.11
C PRO A 123 20.65 -17.81 -8.73
N ARG A 124 21.29 -16.69 -8.34
CA ARG A 124 22.49 -16.16 -9.01
C ARG A 124 23.78 -16.57 -8.32
N GLU A 125 23.77 -16.69 -6.99
CA GLU A 125 24.91 -17.18 -6.24
C GLU A 125 24.82 -18.70 -6.18
N GLY A 126 25.66 -19.39 -6.98
CA GLY A 126 25.76 -20.85 -7.05
C GLY A 126 26.20 -21.55 -5.75
N GLY A 127 25.93 -20.98 -4.58
CA GLY A 127 26.18 -21.60 -3.28
C GLY A 127 24.89 -22.12 -2.69
N ARG A 128 24.68 -23.45 -2.75
CA ARG A 128 23.65 -24.16 -1.93
C ARG A 128 23.58 -23.66 -0.48
N HIS A 129 24.72 -23.18 0.04
CA HIS A 129 24.87 -22.56 1.36
C HIS A 129 24.08 -21.25 1.55
N ALA A 130 24.12 -20.31 0.59
CA ALA A 130 23.37 -19.05 0.68
C ALA A 130 21.85 -19.31 0.63
N THR A 131 21.42 -20.21 -0.26
CA THR A 131 20.03 -20.70 -0.31
C THR A 131 19.61 -21.32 1.02
N GLU A 132 20.48 -22.10 1.65
CA GLU A 132 20.18 -22.73 2.94
C GLU A 132 20.06 -21.71 4.08
N ILE A 133 20.95 -20.71 4.13
CA ILE A 133 20.92 -19.63 5.11
C ILE A 133 19.59 -18.87 5.02
N VAL A 134 19.22 -18.42 3.82
CA VAL A 134 17.96 -17.69 3.61
C VAL A 134 16.75 -18.59 3.91
N SER A 135 16.80 -19.87 3.55
CA SER A 135 15.74 -20.82 3.86
C SER A 135 15.58 -21.07 5.37
N ARG A 136 16.69 -21.09 6.11
CA ARG A 136 16.68 -21.21 7.58
C ARG A 136 16.13 -19.94 8.23
N LEU A 137 16.54 -18.78 7.73
CA LEU A 137 16.05 -17.48 8.17
C LEU A 137 14.54 -17.32 7.96
N LEU A 138 14.05 -17.62 6.75
CA LEU A 138 12.62 -17.59 6.43
C LEU A 138 11.80 -18.55 7.30
N ARG A 139 12.33 -19.74 7.60
CA ARG A 139 11.67 -20.68 8.52
C ARG A 139 11.54 -20.11 9.92
N GLY A 140 12.62 -19.56 10.48
CA GLY A 140 12.58 -18.95 11.82
C GLY A 140 11.60 -17.78 11.90
N ARG A 141 11.63 -16.88 10.91
CA ARG A 141 10.66 -15.77 10.80
C ARG A 141 9.23 -16.29 10.70
N MET A 142 8.99 -17.32 9.89
CA MET A 142 7.65 -17.88 9.74
C MET A 142 7.16 -18.53 11.03
N ASP A 143 8.02 -19.17 11.81
CA ASP A 143 7.66 -19.71 13.12
C ASP A 143 7.28 -18.63 14.14
N ASP A 144 8.06 -17.54 14.18
CA ASP A 144 7.78 -16.38 15.00
C ASP A 144 6.47 -15.70 14.59
N LEU A 145 6.22 -15.55 13.28
CA LEU A 145 4.97 -14.96 12.78
C LEU A 145 3.77 -15.83 13.16
N LEU A 146 3.85 -17.15 13.00
CA LEU A 146 2.79 -18.06 13.42
C LEU A 146 2.52 -17.97 14.93
N ALA A 147 3.57 -17.85 15.76
CA ALA A 147 3.42 -17.62 17.19
C ALA A 147 2.79 -16.25 17.49
N GLY A 148 3.20 -15.19 16.80
CA GLY A 148 2.63 -13.86 16.92
C GLY A 148 1.16 -13.79 16.48
N LEU A 149 0.76 -14.55 15.47
CA LEU A 149 -0.65 -14.65 15.08
C LEU A 149 -1.51 -15.34 16.14
N ALA A 150 -0.96 -16.34 16.84
CA ALA A 150 -1.61 -17.02 17.96
C ALA A 150 -1.69 -16.13 19.22
N ALA A 151 -0.71 -15.24 19.44
CA ALA A 151 -0.64 -14.33 20.57
C ALA A 151 -0.29 -12.90 20.14
N PRO A 152 -1.21 -12.16 19.50
CA PRO A 152 -0.91 -10.86 18.87
C PRO A 152 -0.67 -9.72 19.87
N GLY A 153 -1.08 -9.89 21.13
CA GLY A 153 -1.02 -8.83 22.14
C GLY A 153 -1.71 -7.56 21.65
N ARG A 154 -0.99 -6.44 21.67
CA ARG A 154 -1.45 -5.12 21.18
C ARG A 154 -0.88 -4.76 19.81
N ASN A 155 -0.20 -5.68 19.13
CA ASN A 155 0.38 -5.41 17.83
C ASN A 155 -0.74 -5.35 16.78
N GLU A 156 -1.05 -4.15 16.30
CA GLU A 156 -2.14 -3.88 15.37
C GLU A 156 -1.99 -4.65 14.04
N ARG A 157 -0.74 -4.85 13.58
CA ARG A 157 -0.44 -5.62 12.37
C ARG A 157 -0.75 -7.11 12.58
N LEU A 158 -0.34 -7.67 13.71
CA LEU A 158 -0.68 -9.06 14.05
C LEU A 158 -2.19 -9.25 14.26
N LEU A 159 -2.88 -8.29 14.88
CA LEU A 159 -4.34 -8.30 15.01
C LEU A 159 -5.05 -8.27 13.65
N PHE A 160 -4.58 -7.42 12.74
CA PHE A 160 -5.08 -7.34 11.36
C PHE A 160 -4.86 -8.67 10.61
N LEU A 161 -3.63 -9.20 10.64
CA LEU A 161 -3.30 -10.45 9.96
C LEU A 161 -4.01 -11.66 10.57
N ARG A 162 -4.25 -11.65 11.88
CA ARG A 162 -5.07 -12.67 12.56
C ARG A 162 -6.49 -12.69 12.01
N GLN A 163 -7.09 -11.52 11.76
CA GLN A 163 -8.40 -11.45 11.13
C GLN A 163 -8.36 -11.94 9.67
N LEU A 164 -7.33 -11.59 8.90
CA LEU A 164 -7.13 -12.07 7.54
C LEU A 164 -7.10 -13.61 7.48
N VAL A 165 -6.25 -14.26 8.27
CA VAL A 165 -6.11 -15.72 8.23
C VAL A 165 -7.38 -16.44 8.71
N ARG A 166 -8.11 -15.86 9.67
CA ARG A 166 -9.44 -16.35 10.08
C ARG A 166 -10.47 -16.26 8.97
N ARG A 167 -10.50 -15.16 8.20
CA ARG A 167 -11.36 -15.05 7.00
C ARG A 167 -11.02 -16.09 5.93
N LYS A 168 -9.76 -16.55 5.89
CA LYS A 168 -9.32 -17.64 5.00
C LYS A 168 -9.61 -19.04 5.54
N GLY A 169 -10.25 -19.14 6.72
CA GLY A 169 -10.64 -20.42 7.32
C GLY A 169 -9.52 -21.10 8.10
N TYR A 170 -8.53 -20.35 8.57
CA TYR A 170 -7.50 -20.85 9.48
C TYR A 170 -7.75 -20.33 10.89
N ASP A 171 -7.65 -21.21 11.89
CA ASP A 171 -7.58 -20.79 13.28
C ASP A 171 -6.11 -20.69 13.74
N PRO A 172 -5.56 -19.47 13.96
CA PRO A 172 -4.19 -19.29 14.39
C PRO A 172 -3.93 -19.80 15.82
N ASP A 173 -4.98 -20.04 16.62
CA ASP A 173 -4.86 -20.60 17.97
C ASP A 173 -4.80 -22.14 17.95
N SER A 174 -5.20 -22.76 16.83
CA SER A 174 -5.26 -24.22 16.68
C SER A 174 -3.92 -24.80 16.24
N ALA A 175 -3.38 -25.69 17.07
CA ALA A 175 -2.17 -26.46 16.73
C ALA A 175 -2.37 -27.33 15.46
N ALA A 176 -3.59 -27.78 15.19
CA ALA A 176 -3.91 -28.58 14.01
C ALA A 176 -3.88 -27.75 12.71
N ASP A 177 -4.20 -26.45 12.78
CA ASP A 177 -4.18 -25.55 11.62
C ASP A 177 -2.80 -24.95 11.35
N ARG A 178 -1.89 -24.97 12.33
CA ARG A 178 -0.53 -24.41 12.18
C ARG A 178 0.22 -24.92 10.94
N PRO A 179 0.24 -26.24 10.62
CA PRO A 179 0.88 -26.73 9.39
C PRO A 179 0.17 -26.26 8.11
N ARG A 180 -1.16 -26.16 8.13
CA ARG A 180 -1.96 -25.69 6.98
C ARG A 180 -1.73 -24.21 6.71
N LEU A 181 -1.66 -23.40 7.76
CA LEU A 181 -1.36 -21.97 7.67
C LEU A 181 0.07 -21.72 7.19
N ARG A 182 1.04 -22.49 7.70
CA ARG A 182 2.42 -22.47 7.18
C ARG A 182 2.46 -22.77 5.68
N ALA A 183 1.80 -23.85 5.25
CA ALA A 183 1.75 -24.23 3.84
C ALA A 183 1.08 -23.15 2.97
N TYR A 184 0.04 -22.49 3.50
CA TYR A 184 -0.59 -21.34 2.85
C TYR A 184 0.39 -20.18 2.66
N MET A 185 1.11 -19.78 3.70
CA MET A 185 2.11 -18.70 3.61
C MET A 185 3.21 -19.01 2.59
N VAL A 186 3.68 -20.26 2.53
CA VAL A 186 4.69 -20.68 1.53
C VAL A 186 4.15 -20.57 0.10
N ARG A 187 2.89 -20.98 -0.15
CA ARG A 187 2.26 -20.84 -1.47
C ARG A 187 2.09 -19.36 -1.85
N THR A 188 1.66 -18.52 -0.91
CA THR A 188 1.51 -17.08 -1.15
C THR A 188 2.85 -16.41 -1.41
N LEU A 189 3.91 -16.78 -0.69
CA LEU A 189 5.27 -16.31 -0.93
C LEU A 189 5.76 -16.69 -2.34
N ALA A 190 5.55 -17.95 -2.76
CA ALA A 190 5.92 -18.41 -4.09
C ALA A 190 5.16 -17.66 -5.20
N ARG A 191 3.85 -17.45 -5.00
CA ARG A 191 3.02 -16.62 -5.91
C ARG A 191 3.58 -15.20 -6.03
N LEU A 192 3.85 -14.54 -4.90
CA LEU A 192 4.36 -13.17 -4.88
C LEU A 192 5.67 -13.05 -5.67
N PHE A 193 6.62 -13.97 -5.48
CA PHE A 193 7.88 -13.94 -6.23
C PHE A 193 7.69 -14.20 -7.71
N ALA A 194 6.84 -15.15 -8.10
CA ALA A 194 6.53 -15.38 -9.51
C ALA A 194 5.92 -14.14 -10.17
N GLU A 195 5.01 -13.45 -9.48
CA GLU A 195 4.43 -12.19 -9.93
C GLU A 195 5.47 -11.07 -10.05
N GLN A 196 6.36 -10.89 -9.06
CA GLN A 196 7.43 -9.89 -9.13
C GLN A 196 8.37 -10.14 -10.31
N GLN A 197 8.75 -11.40 -10.56
CA GLN A 197 9.58 -11.75 -11.71
C GLN A 197 8.88 -11.47 -13.04
N ALA A 198 7.58 -11.77 -13.14
CA ALA A 198 6.79 -11.47 -14.34
C ALA A 198 6.69 -9.95 -14.59
N LEU A 199 6.47 -9.17 -13.53
CA LEU A 199 6.42 -7.71 -13.60
C LEU A 199 7.78 -7.11 -14.00
N ALA A 200 8.88 -7.62 -13.43
CA ALA A 200 10.22 -7.17 -13.79
C ALA A 200 10.54 -7.44 -15.26
N ARG A 201 10.17 -8.63 -15.78
CA ARG A 201 10.31 -8.95 -17.21
C ARG A 201 9.45 -8.02 -18.08
N ALA A 202 8.19 -7.82 -17.72
CA ALA A 202 7.29 -6.93 -18.47
C ALA A 202 7.77 -5.47 -18.46
N ALA A 203 8.38 -5.00 -17.37
CA ALA A 203 8.98 -3.68 -17.29
C ALA A 203 10.21 -3.55 -18.20
N GLN A 204 11.11 -4.54 -18.20
CA GLN A 204 12.27 -4.58 -19.10
C GLN A 204 11.85 -4.64 -20.58
N GLU A 205 10.79 -5.39 -20.90
CA GLU A 205 10.23 -5.42 -22.25
C GLU A 205 9.63 -4.08 -22.65
N ALA A 206 8.94 -3.38 -21.72
CA ALA A 206 8.41 -2.05 -21.96
C ALA A 206 9.53 -1.03 -22.24
N GLU A 207 10.65 -1.08 -21.50
CA GLU A 207 11.83 -0.22 -21.71
C GLU A 207 12.51 -0.45 -23.06
N ARG A 208 12.34 -1.63 -23.67
CA ARG A 208 12.85 -1.95 -25.01
C ARG A 208 11.89 -1.56 -26.13
N SER A 209 10.77 -0.90 -25.82
CA SER A 209 9.80 -0.47 -26.83
C SER A 209 10.42 0.54 -27.79
N ARG A 210 9.98 0.52 -29.05
CA ARG A 210 10.54 1.37 -30.11
C ARG A 210 10.15 2.83 -29.99
N THR A 211 9.05 3.12 -29.28
CA THR A 211 8.51 4.48 -29.15
C THR A 211 8.13 4.80 -27.70
N PRO A 212 8.27 6.07 -27.27
CA PRO A 212 7.85 6.51 -25.94
C PRO A 212 6.35 6.27 -25.65
N ALA A 213 5.49 6.38 -26.67
CA ALA A 213 4.05 6.14 -26.51
C ALA A 213 3.72 4.67 -26.22
N GLU A 214 4.41 3.75 -26.89
CA GLU A 214 4.26 2.31 -26.63
C GLU A 214 4.79 1.93 -25.24
N GLU A 215 5.95 2.47 -24.86
CA GLU A 215 6.50 2.28 -23.51
C GLU A 215 5.50 2.77 -22.47
N PHE A 216 4.95 3.98 -22.63
CA PHE A 216 3.98 4.55 -21.70
C PHE A 216 2.74 3.65 -21.55
N LEU A 217 2.15 3.20 -22.66
CA LEU A 217 0.99 2.31 -22.64
C LEU A 217 1.29 0.99 -21.91
N ARG A 218 2.44 0.36 -22.21
CA ARG A 218 2.86 -0.88 -21.54
C ARG A 218 3.09 -0.66 -20.04
N ARG A 219 3.84 0.38 -19.67
CA ARG A 219 4.13 0.72 -18.26
C ARG A 219 2.84 1.03 -17.48
N SER A 220 1.89 1.73 -18.08
CA SER A 220 0.62 2.10 -17.44
C SER A 220 -0.27 0.90 -17.06
N THR A 221 -0.05 -0.27 -17.69
CA THR A 221 -0.85 -1.47 -17.47
C THR A 221 -0.12 -2.58 -16.69
N LEU A 222 1.15 -2.37 -16.32
CA LEU A 222 1.98 -3.37 -15.63
C LEU A 222 1.28 -3.98 -14.41
N TYR A 223 0.67 -3.14 -13.57
CA TYR A 223 0.05 -3.59 -12.31
C TYR A 223 -1.45 -3.88 -12.43
N ARG A 224 -2.00 -4.00 -13.64
CA ARG A 224 -3.44 -4.18 -13.88
C ARG A 224 -4.03 -5.40 -13.17
N ALA A 225 -3.27 -6.50 -13.09
CA ALA A 225 -3.71 -7.76 -12.48
C ALA A 225 -3.23 -7.94 -11.03
N ARG A 226 -2.30 -7.09 -10.55
CA ARG A 226 -1.72 -7.24 -9.21
C ARG A 226 -2.74 -6.95 -8.12
N GLY A 227 -2.58 -7.62 -6.97
CA GLY A 227 -3.24 -7.26 -5.72
C GLY A 227 -3.09 -5.77 -5.39
N LEU A 228 -4.16 -5.17 -4.85
CA LEU A 228 -4.17 -3.77 -4.46
C LEU A 228 -3.55 -3.65 -3.07
N SER A 229 -2.30 -3.19 -3.02
CA SER A 229 -1.53 -3.08 -1.79
C SER A 229 -2.23 -2.19 -0.77
N LEU A 230 -2.23 -2.62 0.49
CA LEU A 230 -2.58 -1.73 1.59
C LEU A 230 -1.46 -0.73 1.89
N ASP A 231 -0.21 -1.08 1.62
CA ASP A 231 0.94 -0.25 1.95
C ASP A 231 0.96 1.11 1.22
N THR A 232 1.24 2.18 1.96
CA THR A 232 1.68 3.48 1.42
C THR A 232 3.21 3.60 1.50
N SER A 233 3.76 4.61 0.82
CA SER A 233 5.19 4.92 0.82
C SER A 233 5.38 6.43 0.81
N LEU A 234 6.50 6.92 1.35
CA LEU A 234 6.87 8.33 1.30
C LEU A 234 7.18 8.80 -0.13
N TRP A 235 7.74 7.93 -0.98
CA TRP A 235 8.17 8.30 -2.33
C TRP A 235 7.03 8.74 -3.26
N PRO A 236 5.87 8.06 -3.33
CA PRO A 236 4.71 8.58 -4.03
C PRO A 236 4.25 9.96 -3.56
N ASN A 237 4.38 10.27 -2.27
CA ASN A 237 4.02 11.59 -1.74
C ASN A 237 5.02 12.66 -2.22
N LEU A 238 6.33 12.36 -2.23
CA LEU A 238 7.34 13.26 -2.79
C LEU A 238 7.13 13.49 -4.29
N ALA A 239 6.90 12.43 -5.07
CA ALA A 239 6.63 12.55 -6.50
C ALA A 239 5.38 13.42 -6.79
N LEU A 240 4.37 13.33 -5.91
CA LEU A 240 3.19 14.18 -6.00
C LEU A 240 3.50 15.66 -5.69
N GLU A 241 4.33 15.93 -4.68
CA GLU A 241 4.82 17.28 -4.39
C GLU A 241 5.61 17.88 -5.56
N GLU A 242 6.56 17.12 -6.12
CA GLU A 242 7.34 17.56 -7.28
C GLU A 242 6.44 17.85 -8.49
N ALA A 243 5.45 16.99 -8.76
CA ALA A 243 4.50 17.20 -9.84
C ALA A 243 3.65 18.46 -9.63
N LEU A 244 3.07 18.65 -8.43
CA LEU A 244 2.27 19.82 -8.09
C LEU A 244 3.09 21.11 -8.17
N SER A 245 4.32 21.09 -7.68
CA SER A 245 5.27 22.20 -7.77
C SER A 245 5.56 22.58 -9.22
N ALA A 246 5.82 21.59 -10.08
CA ALA A 246 6.06 21.83 -11.50
C ALA A 246 4.83 22.40 -12.23
N LEU A 247 3.62 21.90 -11.92
CA LEU A 247 2.37 22.43 -12.48
C LEU A 247 2.12 23.87 -12.04
N HIS A 248 2.37 24.18 -10.77
CA HIS A 248 2.25 25.53 -10.22
C HIS A 248 3.24 26.51 -10.89
N ALA A 249 4.51 26.13 -10.96
CA ALA A 249 5.56 26.94 -11.58
C ALA A 249 5.29 27.26 -13.07
N ARG A 250 4.55 26.38 -13.77
CA ARG A 250 4.14 26.57 -15.16
C ARG A 250 2.82 27.34 -15.32
N GLY A 251 2.22 27.79 -14.22
CA GLY A 251 0.92 28.48 -14.23
C GLY A 251 -0.27 27.58 -14.61
N GLN A 252 -0.09 26.26 -14.59
CA GLN A 252 -1.17 25.31 -14.91
C GLN A 252 -2.13 25.10 -13.73
N ILE A 253 -1.70 25.41 -12.52
CA ILE A 253 -2.53 25.48 -11.32
C ILE A 253 -2.28 26.84 -10.67
N ALA A 254 -3.33 27.67 -10.60
CA ALA A 254 -3.26 28.97 -9.96
C ALA A 254 -3.09 28.83 -8.44
N ALA A 255 -2.42 29.79 -7.82
CA ALA A 255 -2.34 29.89 -6.37
C ALA A 255 -3.75 29.88 -5.74
N ARG A 256 -3.90 29.20 -4.61
CA ARG A 256 -5.12 29.14 -3.78
C ARG A 256 -6.38 28.70 -4.53
N SER A 257 -6.20 27.97 -5.63
CA SER A 257 -7.32 27.52 -6.47
C SER A 257 -7.88 26.16 -6.05
N LEU A 258 -7.10 25.34 -5.34
CA LEU A 258 -7.50 23.99 -4.95
C LEU A 258 -8.27 24.02 -3.64
N ARG A 259 -9.58 23.71 -3.72
CA ARG A 259 -10.49 23.65 -2.56
C ARG A 259 -10.84 22.23 -2.14
N THR A 260 -10.92 21.33 -3.11
CA THR A 260 -11.39 19.95 -2.90
C THR A 260 -10.41 19.00 -3.54
N VAL A 261 -9.91 18.07 -2.74
CA VAL A 261 -8.97 17.05 -3.18
C VAL A 261 -9.50 15.69 -2.74
N ALA A 262 -9.69 14.80 -3.71
CA ALA A 262 -10.11 13.43 -3.46
C ALA A 262 -8.88 12.52 -3.42
N VAL A 263 -8.66 11.83 -2.30
CA VAL A 263 -7.62 10.81 -2.15
C VAL A 263 -8.25 9.43 -2.32
N LEU A 264 -7.88 8.74 -3.39
CA LEU A 264 -8.41 7.40 -3.70
C LEU A 264 -7.41 6.33 -3.25
N GLY A 265 -7.80 5.53 -2.26
CA GLY A 265 -6.96 4.47 -1.72
C GLY A 265 -5.79 4.99 -0.89
N PRO A 266 -6.03 5.76 0.19
CA PRO A 266 -4.97 6.14 1.10
C PRO A 266 -4.46 4.86 1.77
N GLY A 267 -3.31 4.37 1.31
CA GLY A 267 -2.68 3.19 1.90
C GLY A 267 -2.40 3.39 3.39
N LEU A 268 -2.32 2.29 4.11
CA LEU A 268 -1.78 2.19 5.45
C LEU A 268 -0.25 2.08 5.39
N ASP A 269 0.46 2.65 6.35
CA ASP A 269 1.87 2.36 6.56
C ASP A 269 2.02 0.99 7.25
N PHE A 270 1.65 -0.08 6.51
CA PHE A 270 1.51 -1.41 7.08
C PHE A 270 2.85 -2.14 7.18
N THR A 271 3.65 -2.19 6.13
CA THR A 271 5.07 -2.57 6.26
C THR A 271 5.88 -1.82 5.23
N ASP A 272 6.86 -1.02 5.67
CA ASP A 272 7.78 -0.39 4.75
C ASP A 272 8.65 -1.47 4.06
N LYS A 273 8.55 -1.47 2.73
CA LYS A 273 9.17 -2.46 1.83
C LYS A 273 10.63 -2.15 1.51
N GLN A 274 11.12 -0.96 1.87
CA GLN A 274 12.46 -0.51 1.52
C GLN A 274 13.36 -0.45 2.76
N GLU A 275 12.98 0.26 3.82
CA GLU A 275 13.87 0.47 4.97
C GLU A 275 13.21 0.50 6.35
N GLY A 276 11.88 0.61 6.41
CA GLY A 276 11.22 1.02 7.63
C GLY A 276 11.02 -0.05 8.68
N PHE A 277 10.60 0.49 9.81
CA PHE A 277 10.36 -0.21 11.04
C PHE A 277 8.86 -0.19 11.31
N ASP A 278 8.32 -1.32 11.75
CA ASP A 278 6.91 -1.51 12.06
C ASP A 278 6.57 -1.16 13.52
N PHE A 279 7.37 -0.28 14.15
CA PHE A 279 7.14 0.16 15.54
C PHE A 279 6.18 1.36 15.65
N TYR A 280 5.93 2.09 14.56
CA TYR A 280 4.91 3.14 14.54
C TYR A 280 3.50 2.51 14.43
N PRO A 281 2.48 3.10 15.08
CA PRO A 281 1.09 2.69 14.90
C PRO A 281 0.68 2.67 13.43
N LEU A 282 -0.30 1.83 13.06
CA LEU A 282 -0.82 1.82 11.70
C LEU A 282 -1.51 3.15 11.41
N GLN A 283 -1.00 3.88 10.42
CA GLN A 283 -1.53 5.18 10.04
C GLN A 283 -1.53 5.34 8.52
N THR A 284 -2.36 6.24 8.02
CA THR A 284 -2.26 6.68 6.63
C THR A 284 -1.49 7.99 6.57
N LEU A 285 -0.50 8.08 5.66
CA LEU A 285 0.37 9.25 5.54
C LEU A 285 -0.08 10.19 4.40
N GLN A 286 -0.62 9.63 3.32
CA GLN A 286 -0.87 10.36 2.08
C GLN A 286 -1.80 11.58 2.25
N PRO A 287 -2.93 11.52 3.00
CA PRO A 287 -3.78 12.69 3.19
C PRO A 287 -3.05 13.85 3.88
N PHE A 288 -2.24 13.56 4.89
CA PHE A 288 -1.51 14.58 5.65
C PHE A 288 -0.36 15.18 4.84
N ALA A 289 0.42 14.32 4.17
CA ALA A 289 1.48 14.77 3.27
C ALA A 289 0.93 15.66 2.14
N LEU A 290 -0.24 15.31 1.59
CA LEU A 290 -0.88 16.11 0.55
C LEU A 290 -1.36 17.48 1.08
N ILE A 291 -2.00 17.52 2.26
CA ILE A 291 -2.42 18.79 2.87
C ILE A 291 -1.21 19.70 3.12
N ASP A 292 -0.12 19.16 3.66
CA ASP A 292 1.11 19.91 3.90
C ASP A 292 1.70 20.48 2.61
N THR A 293 1.82 19.64 1.57
CA THR A 293 2.27 20.03 0.23
C THR A 293 1.43 21.15 -0.37
N LEU A 294 0.11 21.03 -0.34
CA LEU A 294 -0.79 22.04 -0.93
C LEU A 294 -0.65 23.41 -0.24
N ARG A 295 -0.40 23.42 1.07
CA ARG A 295 -0.15 24.64 1.85
C ARG A 295 1.22 25.23 1.53
N ARG A 296 2.27 24.41 1.54
CA ARG A 296 3.65 24.84 1.23
C ARG A 296 3.78 25.45 -0.17
N LEU A 297 3.01 24.94 -1.13
CA LEU A 297 3.01 25.42 -2.51
C LEU A 297 2.00 26.57 -2.76
N ASP A 298 1.35 27.12 -1.73
CA ASP A 298 0.30 28.15 -1.83
C ASP A 298 -0.84 27.75 -2.80
N LEU A 299 -1.13 26.44 -2.90
CA LEU A 299 -2.17 25.90 -3.78
C LEU A 299 -3.55 25.83 -3.11
N SER A 300 -3.60 25.83 -1.78
CA SER A 300 -4.83 25.81 -0.97
C SER A 300 -4.76 26.79 0.20
N ASP A 301 -5.89 27.39 0.57
CA ASP A 301 -6.02 28.24 1.76
C ASP A 301 -6.02 27.44 3.08
N GLU A 302 -5.78 28.13 4.20
CA GLU A 302 -5.75 27.54 5.55
C GLU A 302 -7.11 27.13 6.14
N ARG A 303 -8.24 27.40 5.46
CA ARG A 303 -9.58 27.30 6.05
C ARG A 303 -10.12 25.89 6.20
#